data_AF-A0AAW8KW14-F1
#
_entry.id   AF-A0AAW8KW14-F1
#
_cell.length_a   1.000
_cell.length_b   1.000
_cell.length_c   1.000
_cell.angle_alpha   90.00
_cell.angle_beta   90.00
_cell.angle_gamma   90.00
#
_symmetry.space_group_name_H-M   'P 1'
#
loop_
_entity.id
_entity.type
_entity.pdbx_description
1 polymer ?
#
loop_
_entity_poly.entity_id
_entity_poly.type
_entity_poly.pdbx_seq_one_letter_code
_entity_poly.pdbx_strand_id
1 'polypeptide(L)'
;VNKKIPSESELVNQLGCSRMTVNRALRELTTEGLLVRIQGVGSFVAEGQGRTALFQINNIADEIIARNHKHHAEVLVLEQVYANAEQSVLMQTREGQRLFHSIIVHYENDVPVQVEDR
;
A
#
# COMPACT_ATOMS: atom_id res chain seq x y z
N VAL A 1 14.64 -6.66 -14.73
CA VAL A 1 15.26 -6.18 -13.46
C VAL A 1 16.73 -6.58 -13.48
N ASN A 2 17.67 -5.87 -12.83
CA ASN A 2 19.13 -5.94 -13.06
C ASN A 2 19.64 -5.39 -14.42
N LYS A 3 18.95 -4.40 -15.00
CA LYS A 3 19.42 -3.74 -16.23
C LYS A 3 20.51 -2.73 -15.89
N LYS A 4 21.67 -2.87 -16.54
CA LYS A 4 22.74 -1.86 -16.48
C LYS A 4 22.27 -0.56 -17.12
N ILE A 5 22.42 0.56 -16.43
CA ILE A 5 22.13 1.87 -17.01
C ILE A 5 23.34 2.38 -17.80
N PRO A 6 23.16 3.31 -18.76
CA PRO A 6 24.27 3.93 -19.46
C PRO A 6 25.27 4.54 -18.49
N SER A 7 26.53 4.61 -18.91
CA SER A 7 27.58 5.27 -18.15
C SER A 7 27.29 6.76 -17.97
N GLU A 8 27.90 7.36 -16.96
CA GLU A 8 27.78 8.79 -16.67
C GLU A 8 28.10 9.66 -17.90
N SER A 9 29.16 9.33 -18.64
CA SER A 9 29.54 10.05 -19.86
C SER A 9 28.50 9.90 -20.97
N GLU A 10 27.90 8.72 -21.11
CA GLU A 10 26.82 8.51 -22.09
C GLU A 10 25.58 9.32 -21.71
N LEU A 11 25.22 9.37 -20.42
CA LEU A 11 24.09 10.17 -19.93
C LEU A 11 24.32 11.67 -20.11
N VAL A 12 25.54 12.17 -19.91
CA VAL A 12 25.91 13.56 -20.20
C VAL A 12 25.67 13.88 -21.68
N ASN A 13 26.11 13.00 -22.58
CA ASN A 13 25.94 13.19 -24.02
C ASN A 13 24.48 13.08 -24.46
N GLN A 14 23.73 12.11 -23.93
CA GLN A 14 22.33 11.87 -24.30
C GLN A 14 21.39 12.96 -23.79
N LEU A 15 21.64 13.49 -22.59
CA LEU A 15 20.74 14.44 -21.92
C LEU A 15 21.21 15.89 -22.05
N GLY A 16 22.39 16.14 -22.62
CA GLY A 16 22.96 17.48 -22.76
C GLY A 16 23.20 18.21 -21.42
N CYS A 17 23.21 17.47 -20.31
CA CYS A 17 23.31 18.00 -18.95
C CYS A 17 24.77 18.05 -18.49
N SER A 18 25.07 18.95 -17.56
CA SER A 18 26.41 19.00 -16.97
C SER A 18 26.77 17.70 -16.25
N ARG A 19 28.07 17.35 -16.22
CA ARG A 19 28.56 16.20 -15.45
C ARG A 19 28.16 16.26 -13.97
N MET A 20 28.12 17.46 -13.37
CA MET A 20 27.70 17.63 -11.97
C MET A 20 26.23 17.29 -11.78
N THR A 21 25.37 17.65 -12.74
CA THR A 21 23.93 17.36 -12.71
C THR A 21 23.67 15.86 -12.80
N VAL A 22 24.30 15.17 -13.76
CA VAL A 22 24.17 13.71 -13.92
C VAL A 22 24.69 12.98 -12.67
N ASN A 23 25.84 13.39 -12.14
CA ASN A 23 26.37 12.82 -10.90
C ASN A 23 25.43 12.99 -9.71
N ARG A 24 24.85 14.17 -9.55
CA ARG A 24 23.92 14.45 -8.47
C ARG A 24 22.70 13.54 -8.56
N ALA A 25 22.07 13.46 -9.73
CA ALA A 25 20.92 12.59 -9.96
C ALA A 25 21.23 11.11 -9.69
N LEU A 26 22.37 10.60 -10.20
CA LEU A 26 22.77 9.21 -9.96
C LEU A 26 23.04 8.92 -8.47
N ARG A 27 23.62 9.88 -7.74
CA ARG A 27 23.81 9.77 -6.28
C ARG A 27 22.48 9.75 -5.55
N GLU A 28 21.57 10.68 -5.85
CA GLU A 28 20.24 10.75 -5.25
C GLU A 28 19.46 9.45 -5.47
N LEU A 29 19.42 8.94 -6.70
CA LEU A 29 18.77 7.65 -7.03
C LEU A 29 19.43 6.45 -6.33
N THR A 30 20.75 6.50 -6.11
CA THR A 30 21.45 5.45 -5.33
C THR A 30 21.10 5.54 -3.85
N THR A 31 21.04 6.76 -3.30
CA THR A 31 20.63 7.02 -1.90
C THR A 31 19.19 6.59 -1.64
N GLU A 32 18.30 6.80 -2.61
CA GLU A 32 16.90 6.35 -2.55
C GLU A 32 16.73 4.83 -2.75
N GLY A 33 17.82 4.10 -3.01
CA GLY A 33 17.82 2.66 -3.22
C GLY A 33 17.23 2.23 -4.57
N LEU A 34 17.05 3.15 -5.51
CA LEU A 34 16.54 2.88 -6.86
C LEU A 34 17.65 2.38 -7.81
N LEU A 35 18.91 2.72 -7.52
CA LEU A 35 20.07 2.24 -8.24
C LEU A 35 21.05 1.55 -7.28
N VAL A 36 21.74 0.52 -7.79
CA VAL A 36 22.88 -0.12 -7.13
C VAL A 36 24.14 0.16 -7.94
N ARG A 37 25.18 0.67 -7.28
CA ARG A 37 26.49 0.92 -7.90
C ARG A 37 27.46 -0.20 -7.56
N ILE A 38 27.95 -0.89 -8.59
CA ILE A 38 28.99 -1.91 -8.47
C ILE A 38 30.29 -1.31 -8.99
N GLN A 39 31.27 -1.12 -8.09
CA GLN A 39 32.56 -0.54 -8.43
C GLN A 39 33.24 -1.34 -9.56
N GLY A 40 33.73 -0.63 -10.59
CA GLY A 40 34.37 -1.24 -11.76
C GLY A 40 33.41 -1.85 -12.80
N VAL A 41 32.13 -2.03 -12.46
CA VAL A 41 31.15 -2.68 -13.35
C VAL A 41 30.13 -1.68 -13.88
N GLY A 42 29.65 -0.76 -13.04
CA GLY A 42 28.68 0.28 -13.42
C GLY A 42 27.50 0.38 -12.46
N SER A 43 26.48 1.13 -12.86
CA SER A 43 25.24 1.29 -12.10
C SER A 43 24.11 0.45 -12.71
N PHE A 44 23.27 -0.10 -11.86
CA PHE A 44 22.19 -1.01 -12.22
C PHE A 44 20.89 -0.56 -11.58
N VAL A 45 19.77 -0.79 -12.25
CA VAL A 45 18.43 -0.61 -11.64
C VAL A 45 18.31 -1.61 -10.50
N ALA A 46 18.09 -1.11 -9.28
CA ALA A 46 17.90 -1.95 -8.11
C ALA A 46 16.74 -2.92 -8.37
N GLU A 47 16.91 -4.18 -8.00
CA GLU A 47 15.77 -5.05 -7.80
C GLU A 47 15.01 -4.43 -6.64
N GLY A 48 13.85 -3.84 -6.94
CA GLY A 48 13.05 -3.18 -5.92
C GLY A 48 12.95 -4.14 -4.74
N GLN A 49 13.50 -3.73 -3.59
CA GLN A 49 12.98 -4.27 -2.34
C GLN A 49 11.49 -4.09 -2.51
N GLY A 50 10.77 -5.21 -2.53
CA GLY A 50 9.33 -5.18 -2.60
C GLY A 50 8.89 -4.31 -1.45
N ARG A 51 8.68 -3.03 -1.72
CA ARG A 51 7.64 -2.26 -1.09
C ARG A 51 6.40 -3.02 -1.54
N THR A 52 6.10 -4.13 -0.87
CA THR A 52 4.76 -4.30 -0.37
C THR A 52 4.46 -2.94 0.21
N ALA A 53 3.79 -2.10 -0.57
CA ALA A 53 3.07 -0.99 0.01
C ALA A 53 2.36 -1.66 1.18
N LEU A 54 2.74 -1.28 2.40
CA LEU A 54 1.93 -1.64 3.55
C LEU A 54 0.57 -1.09 3.16
N PHE A 55 -0.34 -1.98 2.75
CA PHE A 55 -1.71 -1.62 2.48
C PHE A 55 -2.21 -1.27 3.88
N GLN A 56 -2.06 0.00 4.23
CA GLN A 56 -2.56 0.53 5.48
C GLN A 56 -4.07 0.49 5.33
N ILE A 57 -4.68 -0.49 5.99
CA ILE A 57 -6.14 -0.54 6.14
C ILE A 57 -6.46 0.54 7.17
N ASN A 58 -6.74 1.75 6.69
CA ASN A 58 -7.21 2.82 7.55
C ASN A 58 -8.71 2.66 7.80
N ASN A 59 -9.18 3.26 8.88
CA ASN A 59 -10.62 3.38 9.11
C ASN A 59 -11.24 4.28 8.04
N ILE A 60 -12.24 3.77 7.31
CA ILE A 60 -12.92 4.51 6.24
C ILE A 60 -13.54 5.83 6.73
N ALA A 61 -14.01 5.88 7.98
CA ALA A 61 -14.54 7.10 8.57
C ALA A 61 -13.46 8.19 8.65
N ASP A 62 -12.25 7.82 9.09
CA ASP A 62 -11.13 8.75 9.19
C ASP A 62 -10.70 9.26 7.81
N GLU A 63 -10.71 8.39 6.79
CA GLU A 63 -10.38 8.78 5.41
C GLU A 63 -11.39 9.74 4.79
N ILE A 64 -12.68 9.56 5.08
CA ILE A 64 -13.76 10.44 4.61
C ILE A 64 -13.67 11.80 5.32
N ILE A 65 -13.45 11.80 6.63
CA ILE A 65 -13.29 13.02 7.42
C ILE A 65 -12.01 13.78 6.99
N ALA A 66 -10.91 13.08 6.71
CA ALA A 66 -9.67 13.69 6.22
C ALA A 66 -9.83 14.38 4.85
N ARG A 67 -10.76 13.91 4.02
CA ARG A 67 -11.18 14.56 2.76
C ARG A 67 -12.15 15.72 2.97
N ASN A 68 -12.46 16.08 4.22
CA ASN A 68 -13.43 17.10 4.62
C ASN A 68 -14.87 16.79 4.16
N HIS A 69 -15.20 15.50 4.04
CA HIS A 69 -16.53 15.00 3.69
C HIS A 69 -17.25 14.50 4.95
N LYS A 70 -18.57 14.30 4.83
CA LYS A 70 -19.40 13.79 5.94
C LYS A 70 -19.49 12.27 5.85
N HIS A 71 -19.09 11.61 6.93
CA HIS A 71 -19.29 10.19 7.14
C HIS A 71 -20.58 9.95 7.95
N HIS A 72 -21.35 8.95 7.54
CA HIS A 72 -22.28 8.26 8.43
C HIS A 72 -22.33 6.77 8.08
N ALA A 73 -22.93 5.97 8.93
CA ALA A 73 -23.08 4.54 8.72
C ALA A 73 -24.45 4.05 9.16
N GLU A 74 -24.98 3.05 8.47
CA GLU A 74 -26.24 2.40 8.79
C GLU A 74 -26.00 0.91 9.02
N VAL A 75 -26.51 0.39 10.14
CA VAL A 75 -26.44 -1.03 10.47
C VAL A 75 -27.64 -1.72 9.81
N LEU A 76 -27.37 -2.58 8.83
CA LEU A 76 -28.40 -3.36 8.12
C LEU A 76 -28.70 -4.67 8.84
N VAL A 77 -27.66 -5.33 9.35
CA VAL A 77 -27.77 -6.58 10.12
C VAL A 77 -27.02 -6.39 11.42
N LEU A 78 -27.63 -6.84 12.51
CA LEU A 78 -26.99 -7.04 13.79
C LEU A 78 -27.67 -8.21 14.49
N GLU A 79 -27.04 -9.37 14.45
CA GLU A 79 -27.62 -10.60 14.94
C GLU A 79 -26.64 -11.42 15.76
N GLN A 80 -27.20 -12.30 16.59
CA GLN A 80 -26.44 -13.26 17.35
C GLN A 80 -26.41 -14.57 16.56
N VAL A 81 -25.20 -15.07 16.28
CA VAL A 81 -24.98 -16.36 15.63
C VAL A 81 -24.17 -17.28 16.54
N TYR A 82 -24.09 -18.56 16.15
CA TYR A 82 -23.26 -19.54 16.84
C TYR A 82 -22.15 -19.98 15.91
N ALA A 83 -20.91 -19.98 16.40
CA ALA A 83 -19.74 -20.32 15.61
C ALA A 83 -19.88 -21.73 15.03
N ASN A 84 -19.83 -21.83 13.70
CA ASN A 84 -19.67 -23.11 13.03
C ASN A 84 -18.21 -23.59 13.11
N ALA A 85 -17.93 -24.80 12.62
CA ALA A 85 -16.57 -25.36 12.62
C ALA A 85 -15.52 -24.43 11.98
N GLU A 86 -15.81 -23.82 10.83
CA GLU A 86 -14.89 -22.93 10.11
C GLU A 86 -14.64 -21.61 10.89
N GLN A 87 -15.70 -20.95 11.32
CA GLN A 87 -15.66 -19.73 12.13
C GLN A 87 -14.93 -19.96 13.45
N SER A 88 -15.09 -21.14 14.06
CA SER A 88 -14.43 -21.49 15.31
C SER A 88 -12.90 -21.48 15.17
N VAL A 89 -12.38 -21.98 14.05
CA VAL A 89 -10.95 -21.99 13.76
C VAL A 89 -10.45 -20.59 13.43
N LEU A 90 -11.13 -19.88 12.54
CA LEU A 90 -10.71 -18.55 12.08
C LEU A 90 -10.70 -17.51 13.20
N MET A 91 -11.71 -17.53 14.07
CA MET A 91 -11.85 -16.60 15.19
C MET A 91 -11.26 -17.11 16.50
N GLN A 92 -10.58 -18.27 16.49
CA GLN A 92 -9.95 -18.88 17.66
C GLN A 92 -10.92 -19.06 18.85
N THR A 93 -12.12 -19.52 18.54
CA THR A 93 -13.25 -19.68 19.46
C THR A 93 -13.71 -21.14 19.48
N ARG A 94 -14.68 -21.49 20.34
CA ARG A 94 -15.26 -22.84 20.36
C ARG A 94 -16.42 -22.95 19.37
N GLU A 95 -16.58 -24.12 18.75
CA GLU A 95 -17.80 -24.42 18.00
C GLU A 95 -19.03 -24.28 18.92
N GLY A 96 -20.09 -23.67 18.41
CA GLY A 96 -21.29 -23.32 19.20
C GLY A 96 -21.12 -22.15 20.15
N GLN A 97 -19.95 -21.49 20.19
CA GLN A 97 -19.80 -20.25 20.96
C GLN A 97 -20.59 -19.12 20.30
N ARG A 98 -21.16 -18.25 21.14
CA ARG A 98 -21.90 -17.08 20.69
C ARG A 98 -20.97 -16.09 19.98
N LEU A 99 -21.35 -15.70 18.77
CA LEU A 99 -20.75 -14.63 17.98
C LEU A 99 -21.82 -13.58 17.65
N PHE A 100 -21.38 -12.42 17.20
CA PHE A 100 -22.24 -11.38 16.66
C PHE A 100 -21.83 -11.11 15.23
N HIS A 101 -22.84 -11.04 14.36
CA HIS A 101 -22.67 -10.74 12.94
C HIS A 101 -23.32 -9.40 12.67
N SER A 102 -22.57 -8.49 12.04
CA SER A 102 -23.08 -7.20 11.62
C SER A 102 -22.74 -6.88 10.18
N ILE A 103 -23.74 -6.37 9.44
CA ILE A 103 -23.56 -5.79 8.11
C ILE A 103 -23.81 -4.29 8.23
N ILE A 104 -22.83 -3.49 7.85
CA ILE A 104 -22.85 -2.04 8.00
C ILE A 104 -22.55 -1.41 6.64
N VAL A 105 -23.36 -0.43 6.23
CA VAL A 105 -23.08 0.39 5.04
C VAL A 105 -22.54 1.73 5.50
N HIS A 106 -21.34 2.08 5.02
CA HIS A 106 -20.74 3.39 5.23
C HIS A 106 -21.03 4.30 4.04
N TYR A 107 -21.33 5.55 4.35
CA TYR A 107 -21.70 6.58 3.40
C TYR A 107 -20.71 7.75 3.45
N GLU A 108 -20.49 8.35 2.29
CA GLU A 108 -19.75 9.58 2.07
C GLU A 108 -20.69 10.58 1.40
N ASN A 109 -21.09 11.65 2.11
CA ASN A 109 -22.06 12.64 1.62
C ASN A 109 -23.34 11.98 1.06
N ASP A 110 -23.94 11.08 1.85
CA ASP A 110 -25.15 10.31 1.51
C ASP A 110 -25.00 9.30 0.35
N VAL A 111 -23.78 9.10 -0.18
CA VAL A 111 -23.48 8.07 -1.19
C VAL A 111 -22.87 6.84 -0.52
N PRO A 112 -23.40 5.62 -0.71
CA PRO A 112 -22.83 4.41 -0.11
C PRO A 112 -21.49 4.10 -0.76
N VAL A 113 -20.45 3.91 0.06
CA VAL A 113 -19.06 3.72 -0.41
C VAL A 113 -18.43 2.40 0.05
N GLN A 114 -18.89 1.81 1.15
CA GLN A 114 -18.36 0.55 1.66
C GLN A 114 -19.44 -0.27 2.36
N VAL A 115 -19.40 -1.59 2.14
CA VAL A 115 -20.11 -2.58 2.95
C VAL A 115 -19.09 -3.28 3.84
N GLU A 116 -19.31 -3.23 5.15
CA GLU A 116 -18.55 -3.95 6.16
C GLU A 116 -19.39 -5.15 6.65
N ASP A 117 -18.81 -6.35 6.58
CA ASP A 117 -19.40 -7.62 7.03
C ASP A 117 -18.42 -8.26 8.02
N ARG A 118 -18.82 -8.37 9.29
CA ARG A 118 -17.97 -8.83 10.40
C ARG A 118 -18.72 -9.62 11.46
#